data_AF-A0A432Q9M1-F1
#
_entry.id   AF-A0A432Q9M1-F1
#
_cell.length_a   1.000
_cell.length_b   1.000
_cell.length_c   1.000
_cell.angle_alpha   90.00
_cell.angle_beta   90.00
_cell.angle_gamma   90.00
#
_symmetry.space_group_name_H-M   'P 1'
#
loop_
_entity.id
_entity.type
_entity.pdbx_description
1 polymer ?
#
loop_
_entity_poly.entity_id
_entity_poly.type
_entity_poly.pdbx_seq_one_letter_code
_entity_poly.pdbx_strand_id
1 'polypeptide(L)' 'MLPAGVKRAVVLGLGVSGMAVVHFLQSRGVETAVSEYRPYAALGEEEQKLVDTLACETGGHSEDFVLRGDIIVAS' A
#
# COMPACT_ATOMS: atom_id res chain seq x y z
N MET A 1 4.80 -15.54 -7.91
CA MET A 1 3.41 -15.78 -8.36
C MET A 1 2.50 -15.43 -7.20
N LEU A 2 1.44 -14.63 -7.40
CA LEU A 2 0.50 -14.34 -6.32
C LEU A 2 -0.37 -15.59 -6.05
N PRO A 3 -0.77 -15.85 -4.78
CA PRO A 3 -1.72 -16.90 -4.48
C PRO A 3 -3.03 -16.71 -5.26
N ALA A 4 -3.66 -17.83 -5.64
CA ALA A 4 -4.94 -17.78 -6.35
C ALA A 4 -6.01 -17.13 -5.46
N GLY A 5 -6.78 -16.20 -6.03
CA GLY A 5 -7.89 -15.54 -5.34
C GLY A 5 -7.55 -14.26 -4.57
N VAL A 6 -6.28 -13.82 -4.55
CA VAL A 6 -5.91 -12.50 -4.01
C VAL A 6 -6.55 -11.41 -4.86
N LYS A 7 -7.37 -10.57 -4.23
CA LYS A 7 -8.03 -9.41 -4.87
C LYS A 7 -7.59 -8.10 -4.24
N ARG A 8 -7.27 -8.11 -2.94
CA ARG A 8 -6.84 -6.93 -2.19
C ARG A 8 -5.53 -7.17 -1.47
N ALA A 9 -4.64 -6.20 -1.51
CA ALA A 9 -3.37 -6.21 -0.82
C ALA A 9 -3.16 -4.92 -0.03
N VAL A 10 -2.65 -5.06 1.20
CA VAL A 10 -2.18 -3.92 2.00
C VAL A 10 -0.66 -3.90 1.99
N VAL A 11 -0.08 -2.78 1.59
CA VAL A 11 1.37 -2.55 1.61
C VAL A 11 1.71 -1.70 2.83
N LEU A 12 2.64 -2.17 3.66
CA LEU A 12 3.18 -1.42 4.78
C LEU A 12 4.47 -0.73 4.32
N GLY A 13 4.46 0.60 4.32
CA GLY A 13 5.56 1.44 3.85
C GLY A 13 5.45 1.83 2.37
N LEU A 14 5.80 3.08 2.07
CA LEU A 14 5.64 3.73 0.77
C LEU A 14 6.96 4.25 0.17
N GLY A 15 8.11 3.81 0.69
CA GLY A 15 9.41 4.12 0.08
C GLY A 15 9.55 3.56 -1.34
N VAL A 16 10.74 3.63 -1.92
CA VAL A 16 11.01 3.16 -3.30
C VAL A 16 10.50 1.73 -3.56
N SER A 17 10.74 0.82 -2.61
CA SER A 17 10.26 -0.56 -2.67
C SER A 17 8.75 -0.68 -2.48
N GLY A 18 8.16 0.11 -1.58
CA GLY A 18 6.71 0.15 -1.35
C GLY A 18 5.94 0.56 -2.60
N MET A 19 6.36 1.65 -3.26
CA MET A 19 5.76 2.09 -4.53
C MET A 19 5.91 1.03 -5.63
N ALA A 20 7.08 0.40 -5.74
CA ALA A 20 7.32 -0.66 -6.71
C ALA A 20 6.38 -1.86 -6.48
N VAL A 21 6.15 -2.23 -5.21
CA VAL A 21 5.19 -3.28 -4.83
C VAL A 21 3.77 -2.88 -5.20
N VAL A 22 3.34 -1.65 -4.91
CA VAL A 22 2.01 -1.15 -5.29
C VAL A 22 1.80 -1.26 -6.79
N HIS A 23 2.72 -0.73 -7.60
CA HIS A 23 2.63 -0.81 -9.06
C HIS A 23 2.65 -2.25 -9.57
N PHE A 24 3.48 -3.11 -8.99
CA PHE A 24 3.51 -4.52 -9.34
C PHE A 24 2.16 -5.18 -9.09
N LEU A 25 1.55 -4.99 -7.92
CA LEU A 25 0.26 -5.59 -7.56
C LEU A 25 -0.87 -5.06 -8.44
N GLN A 26 -0.93 -3.75 -8.66
CA GLN A 26 -1.89 -3.12 -9.57
C GLN A 26 -1.76 -3.65 -11.01
N SER A 27 -0.53 -3.86 -11.50
CA SER A 27 -0.30 -4.46 -12.83
C SER A 27 -0.83 -5.90 -12.96
N ARG A 28 -1.10 -6.57 -11.83
CA ARG A 28 -1.73 -7.90 -11.76
C ARG A 28 -3.23 -7.85 -11.49
N GLY A 29 -3.84 -6.67 -11.50
CA GLY A 29 -5.27 -6.49 -11.23
C GLY A 29 -5.66 -6.62 -9.76
N VAL A 30 -4.70 -6.49 -8.84
CA VAL A 30 -4.95 -6.48 -7.40
C VAL A 30 -5.22 -5.06 -6.95
N GLU A 31 -6.30 -4.86 -6.20
CA GLU A 31 -6.60 -3.60 -5.52
C GLU A 31 -5.62 -3.41 -4.36
N THR A 32 -5.01 -2.23 -4.27
CA THR A 32 -3.98 -1.95 -3.27
C THR A 32 -4.41 -0.87 -2.30
N ALA A 33 -4.05 -1.05 -1.03
CA ALA A 33 -4.09 -0.03 -0.01
C ALA A 33 -2.70 0.13 0.61
N VAL A 34 -2.38 1.32 1.13
CA VAL A 34 -1.07 1.62 1.73
C VAL A 34 -1.27 2.07 3.17
N SER A 35 -0.53 1.48 4.09
CA SER A 35 -0.36 1.99 5.44
C SER A 35 1.09 2.45 5.60
N GLU A 36 1.31 3.73 5.92
CA GLU A 36 2.63 4.36 5.99
C GLU A 36 2.80 5.03 7.35
N TYR A 37 3.94 4.76 8.00
CA TYR A 37 4.22 5.29 9.33
C TYR A 37 4.43 6.80 9.31
N ARG A 38 5.07 7.33 8.26
CA ARG A 38 5.28 8.76 8.09
C ARG A 38 3.92 9.47 7.93
N PRO A 39 3.76 10.70 8.48
CA PRO A 39 2.60 11.51 8.18
C PRO A 39 2.60 11.93 6.72
N TYR A 40 1.41 12.16 6.13
CA TYR A 40 1.25 12.60 4.73
C TYR A 40 2.18 13.77 4.35
N ALA A 41 2.33 14.76 5.23
CA ALA A 41 3.18 15.93 4.98
C ALA A 41 4.69 15.63 4.86
N ALA A 42 5.14 14.43 5.28
CA ALA A 42 6.52 13.97 5.16
C ALA A 42 6.75 13.07 3.93
N LEU A 43 5.72 12.85 3.10
CA LEU A 43 5.82 12.12 1.85
C LEU A 43 6.35 13.05 0.73
N GLY A 44 7.14 12.49 -0.17
CA GLY A 44 7.54 13.15 -1.41
C GLY A 44 6.37 13.31 -2.38
N GLU A 45 6.56 14.11 -3.43
CA GLU A 45 5.51 14.43 -4.40
C GLU A 45 4.93 13.19 -5.09
N GLU A 46 5.77 12.25 -5.51
CA GLU A 46 5.32 11.01 -6.17
C GLU A 46 4.60 10.07 -5.20
N GLU A 47 5.03 10.03 -3.93
CA GLU A 47 4.36 9.24 -2.89
C GLU A 47 2.95 9.81 -2.63
N GLN A 48 2.83 11.14 -2.53
CA GLN A 48 1.55 11.84 -2.37
C GLN A 48 0.60 11.58 -3.55
N LYS A 49 1.08 11.75 -4.79
CA LYS A 49 0.30 11.44 -6.00
C LYS A 49 -0.21 10.01 -6.00
N LEU A 50 0.60 9.05 -5.56
CA LEU A 50 0.20 7.65 -5.51
C LEU A 50 -0.89 7.43 -4.46
N VAL A 51 -0.73 7.92 -3.22
CA VAL A 51 -1.71 7.68 -2.16
C VAL A 51 -3.04 8.36 -2.40
N ASP A 52 -3.07 9.47 -3.14
CA ASP A 52 -4.30 10.15 -3.53
C ASP A 52 -5.18 9.31 -4.47
N THR A 53 -4.64 8.23 -5.05
CA THR A 53 -5.34 7.33 -5.98
C THR A 53 -5.87 6.04 -5.35
N LEU A 54 -5.56 5.80 -4.08
CA LEU A 54 -5.85 4.53 -3.40
C LEU A 54 -6.24 4.73 -1.94
N ALA A 55 -6.72 3.67 -1.28
CA ALA A 55 -6.97 3.74 0.16
C ALA A 55 -5.65 3.83 0.92
N CYS A 56 -5.48 4.89 1.72
CA CYS A 56 -4.24 5.14 2.46
C CYS A 56 -4.49 5.46 3.95
N GLU A 57 -3.62 4.94 4.80
CA GLU A 57 -3.39 5.38 6.18
C GLU A 57 -1.98 5.97 6.28
N THR A 58 -1.85 7.13 6.92
CA THR A 58 -0.55 7.76 7.20
C THR A 58 -0.42 8.06 8.70
N GLY A 59 0.81 8.18 9.19
CA GLY A 59 1.08 8.51 10.60
C GLY A 59 1.01 7.30 11.54
N GLY A 60 1.01 6.08 11.02
CA GLY A 60 0.96 4.85 11.82
C GLY A 60 0.57 3.62 11.01
N HIS A 61 0.30 2.54 11.75
CA HIS A 61 -0.21 1.28 11.21
C HIS A 61 -1.33 0.77 12.13
N SER A 62 -2.59 0.98 11.77
CA SER A 62 -3.71 0.41 12.54
C SER A 62 -4.02 -1.01 12.09
N GLU A 63 -4.29 -1.89 13.05
CA GLU A 63 -4.63 -3.28 12.78
C GLU A 63 -5.88 -3.39 11.85
N ASP A 64 -6.90 -2.56 12.11
CA ASP A 64 -8.13 -2.50 11.31
C ASP A 64 -7.91 -2.07 9.85
N PHE A 65 -6.86 -1.30 9.56
CA PHE A 65 -6.50 -0.96 8.20
C PHE A 65 -5.72 -2.11 7.55
N VAL A 66 -4.74 -2.66 8.27
CA VAL A 66 -3.84 -3.70 7.78
C VAL A 66 -4.57 -5.00 7.46
N LEU A 67 -5.54 -5.40 8.28
CA LEU A 67 -6.30 -6.66 8.10
C LEU A 67 -7.34 -6.62 6.96
N ARG A 68 -7.45 -5.53 6.20
CA ARG A 68 -8.38 -5.43 5.04
C ARG A 68 -7.91 -6.19 3.81
N GLY A 69 -6.63 -6.50 3.71
CA GLY A 69 -6.03 -7.20 2.58
C GLY A 69 -6.14 -8.72 2.71
N ASP A 70 -6.26 -9.41 1.58
CA ASP A 70 -6.09 -10.87 1.51
C ASP A 70 -4.60 -11.25 1.72
N ILE A 71 -3.71 -10.29 1.42
CA ILE A 71 -2.27 -10.37 1.65
C ILE A 71 -1.76 -9.04 2.21
N ILE A 72 -0.77 -9.12 3.09
CA ILE A 72 -0.02 -7.98 3.62
C ILE A 72 1.41 -8.09 3.11
N VAL A 73 1.94 -6.99 2.58
CA VAL A 73 3.35 -6.90 2.16
C VAL A 73 4.04 -5.86 3.04
N ALA A 74 4.96 -6.31 3.88
CA ALA A 74 5.84 -5.43 4.62
C ALA A 74 7.06 -5.08 3.75
N SER A 75 7.25 -3.78 3.50
CA SER A 75 8.37 -3.24 2.70
C SER A 75 9.40 -2.53 3.56
#